data_AF-A0A8J5ZWE3-F1
#
_entry.id   AF-A0A8J5ZWE3-F1
#
_cell.length_a   1.000
_cell.length_b   1.000
_cell.length_c   1.000
_cell.angle_alpha   90.00
_cell.angle_beta   90.00
_cell.angle_gamma   90.00
#
_symmetry.space_group_name_H-M   'P 1'
#
loop_
_entity.id
_entity.type
_entity.pdbx_description
1 polymer ?
#
loop_
_entity_poly.entity_id
_entity_poly.type
_entity_poly.pdbx_seq_one_letter_code
_entity_poly.pdbx_strand_id
1 'polypeptide(L)' 'MDVTSIDKTGENFHLICDVKGHFAAHRITLVEAKYKLCKTKHHGFLFSEEKVSYSLLLKRETGG' A
#
# COMPACT_ATOMS: atom_id res chain seq x y z
N MET A 1 -3.21 -1.18 -3.28
CA MET A 1 -3.14 -2.64 -3.47
C MET A 1 -3.16 -3.27 -2.10
N ASP A 2 -4.10 -4.18 -1.87
CA ASP A 2 -4.24 -4.84 -0.58
C ASP A 2 -3.72 -6.26 -0.60
N VAL A 3 -3.06 -6.61 0.50
CA VAL A 3 -2.67 -7.96 0.89
C VAL A 3 -3.71 -8.50 1.86
N THR A 4 -4.17 -9.72 1.61
CA THR A 4 -5.04 -10.51 2.49
C THR A 4 -4.34 -11.81 2.85
N SER A 5 -4.23 -12.12 4.13
CA SER A 5 -3.66 -13.37 4.65
C SER A 5 -4.76 -14.31 5.13
N ILE A 6 -4.56 -15.62 4.94
CA ILE A 6 -5.44 -16.67 5.48
C ILE A 6 -4.64 -17.51 6.47
N ASP A 7 -4.87 -17.28 7.76
CA ASP A 7 -4.08 -17.91 8.83
C ASP A 7 -4.21 -19.45 8.87
N LYS A 8 -5.36 -19.97 8.41
CA LYS A 8 -5.62 -21.42 8.35
C LYS A 8 -4.75 -22.15 7.34
N THR A 9 -4.36 -21.50 6.25
CA THR A 9 -3.53 -22.10 5.18
C THR A 9 -2.13 -21.51 5.14
N GLY A 10 -1.86 -20.42 5.87
CA GLY A 10 -0.59 -19.71 5.84
C GLY A 10 -0.31 -19.03 4.49
N GLU A 11 -1.34 -18.82 3.68
CA GLU A 11 -1.22 -18.26 2.34
C GLU A 11 -1.58 -16.78 2.33
N ASN A 12 -0.83 -16.01 1.54
CA ASN A 12 -1.02 -14.57 1.37
C ASN A 12 -1.40 -14.28 -0.08
N PHE A 13 -2.29 -13.31 -0.28
CA PHE A 13 -2.82 -12.95 -1.59
C PHE A 13 -2.83 -11.44 -1.82
N HIS A 14 -2.56 -11.02 -3.05
CA HIS A 14 -2.89 -9.70 -3.55
C HIS A 14 -4.20 -9.74 -4.33
N LEU A 15 -5.03 -8.73 -4.12
CA LEU A 15 -6.14 -8.45 -5.03
C LEU A 15 -5.60 -7.68 -6.25
N ILE A 16 -5.59 -8.31 -7.43
CA ILE A 16 -5.14 -7.72 -8.69
C ILE A 16 -6.33 -7.62 -9.65
N CYS A 17 -6.39 -6.57 -10.46
CA CYS A 17 -7.37 -6.48 -11.53
C CYS A 17 -6.83 -7.20 -12.78
N ASP A 18 -7.62 -8.13 -13.32
CA ASP A 18 -7.40 -8.69 -14.65
C ASP A 18 -7.66 -7.63 -15.74
N VAL A 19 -7.24 -7.91 -16.98
CA VAL A 19 -7.41 -7.05 -18.17
C VAL A 19 -8.90 -6.75 -18.44
N LYS A 20 -9.80 -7.63 -18.01
CA LYS A 20 -11.26 -7.47 -18.11
C LYS A 20 -11.88 -6.71 -16.94
N GLY A 21 -11.09 -6.30 -15.94
CA GLY A 21 -11.56 -5.55 -14.76
C GLY A 21 -12.09 -6.42 -13.62
N HIS A 22 -11.95 -7.74 -13.68
CA HIS A 22 -12.28 -8.62 -12.55
C HIS A 22 -11.16 -8.62 -11.50
N PHE A 23 -11.53 -8.79 -10.23
CA PHE A 23 -10.56 -9.03 -9.17
C PHE A 23 -10.14 -10.49 -9.15
N ALA A 24 -8.83 -10.73 -9.27
CA ALA A 24 -8.20 -12.02 -9.12
C ALA A 24 -7.32 -12.03 -7.86
N ALA A 25 -7.36 -13.13 -7.11
CA ALA A 25 -6.46 -13.37 -5.99
C ALA A 25 -5.14 -13.94 -6.51
N HIS A 26 -4.09 -13.13 -6.46
CA HIS A 26 -2.75 -13.56 -6.82
C HIS A 26 -1.99 -14.00 -5.57
N ARG A 27 -1.54 -15.26 -5.54
CA ARG A 27 -0.76 -15.78 -4.41
C ARG A 27 0.62 -15.13 -4.38
N ILE A 28 1.04 -14.71 -3.20
CA ILE A 28 2.31 -14.02 -2.98
C ILE A 28 3.13 -14.67 -1.87
N THR A 29 4.41 -14.31 -1.84
CA THR A 29 5.35 -14.78 -0.82
C THR A 29 5.21 -14.00 0.49
N LEU A 30 5.74 -14.55 1.59
CA LEU A 30 5.71 -13.88 2.90
C LEU A 30 6.51 -12.56 2.90
N VAL A 31 7.53 -12.43 2.05
CA VAL A 31 8.33 -11.21 1.93
C VAL A 31 7.50 -10.09 1.32
N GLU A 32 6.75 -10.41 0.27
CA GLU A 32 5.85 -9.46 -0.41
C GLU A 32 4.69 -9.04 0.48
N ALA A 33 4.19 -9.95 1.32
CA ALA A 33 3.09 -9.67 2.24
C ALA A 33 3.43 -8.59 3.29
N LYS A 34 4.72 -8.31 3.52
CA LYS A 34 5.17 -7.31 4.49
C LYS A 34 4.91 -5.87 4.02
N TYR A 35 4.71 -5.65 2.73
CA TYR A 35 4.55 -4.31 2.19
C TYR A 35 3.30 -4.19 1.30
N LYS A 36 2.71 -2.99 1.29
CA LYS A 36 1.57 -2.64 0.43
C LYS A 36 1.89 -1.37 -0.34
N LEU A 37 1.61 -1.39 -1.64
CA LEU A 37 1.69 -0.18 -2.47
C LEU A 37 0.40 0.63 -2.30
N CYS A 38 0.55 1.88 -1.85
CA CYS A 38 -0.52 2.84 -1.72
C CYS A 38 -0.30 4.01 -2.67
N LYS A 39 -1.35 4.42 -3.39
CA LYS A 39 -1.37 5.67 -4.14
C LYS A 39 -1.97 6.74 -3.25
N THR A 40 -1.17 7.75 -2.91
CA THR A 40 -1.65 8.91 -2.15
C THR A 40 -2.72 9.66 -2.96
N LYS A 41 -3.93 9.78 -2.42
CA LYS A 41 -5.03 10.52 -3.05
C LYS A 41 -5.04 12.00 -2.71
N HIS A 42 -4.45 12.38 -1.58
CA HIS A 42 -4.43 13.74 -1.09
C HIS A 42 -3.08 14.03 -0.42
N HIS A 43 -2.44 15.13 -0.80
CA HIS A 43 -1.21 15.62 -0.17
C HIS A 43 -1.49 16.65 0.93
N GLY A 44 -2.72 16.72 1.43
CA GLY A 44 -3.09 17.64 2.51
C GLY A 44 -3.09 16.98 3.89
N PHE A 45 -2.91 17.83 4.88
CA PHE A 45 -2.72 17.52 6.29
C PHE A 45 -4.00 16.95 6.92
N LEU A 46 -3.95 15.73 7.46
CA LEU A 46 -4.95 15.21 8.38
C LEU A 46 -4.28 15.08 9.76
N PHE A 47 -4.60 15.99 10.68
CA PHE A 47 -4.23 15.85 12.08
C PHE A 47 -5.13 14.80 12.74
N SER A 48 -4.62 13.58 12.85
CA SER A 48 -4.82 12.75 14.04
C SER A 48 -3.49 12.84 14.78
N GLU A 49 -3.50 13.10 16.09
CA GLU A 49 -2.27 13.23 16.88
C GLU A 49 -1.29 12.08 16.53
N GLU A 50 -0.06 12.47 16.20
CA GLU A 50 1.10 11.60 15.90
C GLU A 50 1.25 10.93 14.51
N LYS A 51 0.90 11.56 13.39
CA LYS A 51 1.51 11.16 12.08
C LYS A 51 2.01 12.35 11.26
N VAL A 52 3.32 12.60 11.37
CA VAL A 52 4.09 13.56 10.54
C VAL A 52 4.04 13.14 9.06
N SER A 53 3.70 14.08 8.18
CA SER A 53 3.68 13.87 6.73
C SER A 53 5.08 13.93 6.12
N TYR A 54 5.61 12.80 5.66
CA TYR A 54 6.92 12.70 5.00
C TYR A 54 7.00 13.43 3.65
N SER A 55 5.85 13.74 3.02
CA SER A 55 5.83 14.37 1.68
C SER A 55 6.19 15.87 1.68
N LEU A 56 6.02 16.55 2.82
CA LEU A 56 6.46 17.94 2.99
C LEU A 56 7.98 18.05 3.24
N LEU A 57 8.60 16.99 3.78
CA LEU A 57 10.04 16.95 4.04
C LEU A 57 10.83 16.81 2.73
N LEU A 58 10.44 15.90 1.84
CA LEU A 58 11.11 15.68 0.55
C LEU A 58 11.07 16.89 -0.39
N LYS A 59 10.00 17.70 -0.35
CA LYS A 59 9.91 18.92 -1.19
C LYS A 59 10.82 20.06 -0.75
N ARG A 60 11.31 20.05 0.51
CA ARG A 60 12.27 21.05 0.99
C ARG A 60 13.70 20.71 0.60
N GLU A 61 14.02 19.44 0.36
CA GLU A 61 15.39 19.01 0.02
C GLU A 61 15.72 19.16 -1.47
N THR A 62 14.74 19.29 -2.35
CA THR A 62 14.94 19.46 -3.80
C THR A 62 14.78 20.90 -4.31
N GLY A 63 14.70 21.88 -3.41
CA GLY A 63 14.60 23.30 -3.74
C GLY A 63 15.88 24.06 -3.42
N GLY A 64 16.90 23.91 -4.27
CA GLY A 64 18.08 24.78 -4.36
C GLY A 64 18.01 25.62 -5.62
#